data_AF-A0A931EF93-F1
#
_entry.id   AF-A0A931EF93-F1
#
_cell.length_a   1.000
_cell.length_b   1.000
_cell.length_c   1.000
_cell.angle_alpha   90.00
_cell.angle_beta   90.00
_cell.angle_gamma   90.00
#
_symmetry.space_group_name_H-M   'P 1'
#
loop_
_entity.id
_entity.type
_entity.pdbx_description
1 polymer ?
#
loop_
_entity_poly.entity_id
_entity_poly.type
_entity_poly.pdbx_seq_one_letter_code
_entity_poly.pdbx_strand_id
1 'polypeptide(L)'
;MSDARPLKQVDLLRHELKALRYICENYHARKIAPEALPPMADFMTPQGREIYQTIMHSPDRETAETALKHLDLENVDIGSFLRLSGEHYYSYPALVIERAAAIRSGALKVAAA
;
A
#
# COMPACT_ATOMS: atom_id res chain seq x y z
N MET A 1 -21.39 6.99 -21.73
CA MET A 1 -20.23 6.10 -21.90
C MET A 1 -19.14 6.64 -21.01
N SER A 2 -18.87 5.99 -19.88
CA SER A 2 -17.90 6.49 -18.90
C SER A 2 -16.51 6.45 -19.50
N ASP A 3 -15.92 7.62 -19.66
CA ASP A 3 -14.55 7.85 -20.11
C ASP A 3 -13.58 7.41 -19.00
N ALA A 4 -13.51 6.10 -18.78
CA ALA A 4 -12.70 5.49 -17.74
C ALA A 4 -11.23 5.51 -18.21
N ARG A 5 -10.61 6.68 -18.10
CA ARG A 5 -9.17 6.86 -18.34
C ARG A 5 -8.41 5.81 -17.51
N PRO A 6 -7.45 5.09 -18.11
CA PRO A 6 -6.65 4.10 -17.39
C PRO A 6 -5.98 4.71 -16.15
N LEU A 7 -5.94 3.97 -15.05
CA LEU A 7 -5.17 4.36 -13.88
C LEU A 7 -3.68 4.24 -14.22
N LYS A 8 -2.90 5.30 -13.97
CA LYS A 8 -1.46 5.25 -14.16
C LYS A 8 -0.82 4.38 -13.07
N GLN A 9 0.21 3.61 -13.44
CA GLN A 9 0.96 2.78 -12.49
C GLN A 9 1.52 3.59 -11.30
N VAL A 10 1.99 4.82 -11.54
CA VAL A 10 2.46 5.73 -10.47
C VAL A 10 1.35 6.09 -9.48
N ASP A 11 0.12 6.27 -9.95
CA ASP A 11 -1.00 6.59 -9.07
C ASP A 11 -1.46 5.36 -8.30
N LEU A 12 -1.38 4.17 -8.89
CA LEU A 12 -1.60 2.91 -8.18
C LEU A 12 -0.60 2.75 -7.02
N LEU A 13 0.70 2.92 -7.29
CA LEU A 13 1.75 2.86 -6.27
C LEU A 13 1.51 3.89 -5.16
N ARG A 14 1.20 5.16 -5.50
CA ARG A 14 0.91 6.20 -4.50
C ARG A 14 -0.23 5.82 -3.55
N HIS A 15 -1.27 5.17 -4.08
CA HIS A 15 -2.39 4.76 -3.26
C HIS A 15 -2.06 3.55 -2.38
N GLU A 16 -1.29 2.59 -2.91
CA GLU A 16 -0.74 1.49 -2.11
C GLU A 16 0.15 2.04 -0.98
N LEU A 17 1.05 2.99 -1.26
CA LEU A 17 1.90 3.62 -0.24
C LEU A 17 1.09 4.29 0.87
N LYS A 18 -0.05 4.93 0.56
CA LYS A 18 -0.93 5.49 1.59
C LYS A 18 -1.53 4.40 2.49
N ALA A 19 -2.00 3.30 1.90
CA ALA A 19 -2.49 2.14 2.66
C ALA A 19 -1.38 1.55 3.54
N LEU A 20 -0.21 1.33 2.96
CA LEU A 20 0.95 0.75 3.63
C LEU A 20 1.44 1.63 4.78
N ARG A 21 1.37 2.96 4.63
CA ARG A 21 1.73 3.85 5.71
C ARG A 21 0.75 3.76 6.87
N TYR A 22 -0.55 3.72 6.60
CA TYR A 22 -1.56 3.47 7.64
C TYR A 22 -1.35 2.13 8.34
N ILE A 23 -1.08 1.06 7.58
CA ILE A 23 -0.81 -0.28 8.11
C ILE A 23 0.44 -0.29 8.98
N CYS A 24 1.54 0.29 8.51
CA CYS A 24 2.81 0.37 9.26
C CYS A 24 2.63 1.07 10.61
N GLU A 25 1.82 2.13 10.66
CA GLU A 25 1.56 2.89 11.89
C GLU A 25 0.65 2.15 12.88
N ASN A 26 -0.31 1.35 12.40
CA ASN A 26 -1.43 0.88 13.21
C ASN A 26 -1.50 -0.64 13.43
N TYR A 27 -0.85 -1.45 12.58
CA TYR A 27 -0.91 -2.91 12.66
C TYR A 27 -0.33 -3.44 13.97
N HIS A 28 0.91 -3.07 14.28
CA HIS A 28 1.61 -3.51 15.51
C HIS A 28 0.99 -2.95 16.79
N ALA A 29 0.28 -1.81 16.68
CA ALA A 29 -0.51 -1.24 17.75
C ALA A 29 -1.88 -1.94 17.95
N ARG A 30 -2.19 -2.97 17.16
CA ARG A 30 -3.48 -3.70 17.14
C ARG A 30 -4.70 -2.80 16.93
N LYS A 31 -4.51 -1.69 16.22
CA LYS A 31 -5.57 -0.74 15.86
C LYS A 31 -6.29 -1.10 14.56
N ILE A 32 -5.77 -2.09 13.81
CA ILE A 32 -6.39 -2.62 12.60
C ILE A 32 -6.85 -4.05 12.87
N ALA A 33 -8.12 -4.33 12.58
CA ALA A 33 -8.63 -5.70 12.63
C ALA A 33 -8.03 -6.54 11.48
N PRO A 34 -7.65 -7.80 11.70
CA PRO A 34 -7.04 -8.64 10.66
C PRO A 34 -7.85 -8.70 9.35
N GLU A 35 -9.18 -8.71 9.43
CA GLU A 35 -10.09 -8.71 8.29
C GLU A 35 -10.12 -7.40 7.49
N ALA A 36 -9.64 -6.30 8.09
CA ALA A 36 -9.52 -5.00 7.42
C ALA A 36 -8.17 -4.84 6.69
N LEU A 37 -7.25 -5.80 6.84
CA LEU A 37 -6.00 -5.80 6.10
C LEU A 37 -6.22 -6.30 4.67
N PRO A 38 -5.71 -5.59 3.66
CA PRO A 38 -5.72 -6.10 2.29
C PRO A 38 -4.88 -7.37 2.21
N PRO A 39 -5.35 -8.43 1.54
CA PRO A 39 -4.51 -9.54 1.13
C PRO A 39 -3.26 -9.05 0.40
N MET A 40 -2.12 -9.71 0.59
CA MET A 40 -0.88 -9.35 -0.11
C MET A 40 -1.05 -9.29 -1.64
N ALA A 41 -1.87 -10.18 -2.20
CA ALA A 41 -2.15 -10.23 -3.64
C ALA A 41 -2.97 -9.03 -4.16
N ASP A 42 -3.54 -8.20 -3.26
CA ASP A 42 -4.24 -6.97 -3.63
C ASP A 42 -3.29 -5.78 -3.79
N PHE A 43 -2.05 -5.87 -3.31
CA PHE A 43 -0.99 -4.94 -3.69
C PHE A 43 -0.48 -5.33 -5.08
N MET A 44 -0.85 -4.53 -6.07
CA MET A 44 -0.65 -4.83 -7.49
C MET A 44 0.77 -4.49 -7.94
N THR A 45 1.44 -3.54 -7.28
CA THR A 45 2.83 -3.21 -7.60
C THR A 45 3.84 -4.10 -6.87
N PRO A 46 5.01 -4.41 -7.48
CA PRO A 46 6.08 -5.15 -6.79
C PRO A 46 6.54 -4.46 -5.50
N GLN A 47 6.79 -3.14 -5.56
CA GLN A 47 7.22 -2.34 -4.42
C GLN A 47 6.17 -2.33 -3.29
N GLY A 48 4.88 -2.24 -3.63
CA GLY A 48 3.80 -2.31 -2.64
C GLY A 48 3.76 -3.65 -1.90
N ARG A 49 3.98 -4.77 -2.60
CA ARG A 49 4.07 -6.11 -1.99
C ARG A 49 5.28 -6.24 -1.08
N GLU A 50 6.43 -5.75 -1.51
CA GLU A 50 7.67 -5.80 -0.75
C GLU A 50 7.55 -5.04 0.59
N ILE A 51 7.02 -3.82 0.55
CA ILE A 51 6.75 -3.02 1.75
C ILE A 51 5.75 -3.74 2.67
N TYR A 52 4.65 -4.26 2.13
CA TYR A 52 3.65 -5.00 2.91
C TYR A 52 4.29 -6.18 3.63
N GLN A 53 5.03 -7.01 2.91
CA GLN A 53 5.71 -8.18 3.45
C GLN A 53 6.68 -7.79 4.57
N THR A 54 7.47 -6.73 4.38
CA THR A 54 8.39 -6.22 5.41
C THR A 54 7.64 -5.80 6.68
N ILE A 55 6.49 -5.11 6.56
CA ILE A 55 5.68 -4.71 7.71
C ILE A 55 5.13 -5.94 8.46
N MET A 56 4.59 -6.89 7.72
CA MET A 56 3.90 -8.07 8.30
C MET A 56 4.86 -9.09 8.91
N HIS A 57 6.09 -9.19 8.41
CA HIS A 57 7.13 -10.08 8.95
C HIS A 57 7.92 -9.49 10.12
N SER A 58 7.78 -8.19 10.37
CA SER A 58 8.45 -7.55 11.49
C SER A 58 7.76 -7.88 12.83
N PRO A 59 8.51 -7.99 13.94
CA PRO A 59 7.94 -8.23 15.26
C PRO A 59 7.20 -7.02 15.83
N ASP A 60 7.60 -5.82 15.45
CA ASP A 60 7.04 -4.56 15.91
C ASP A 60 7.22 -3.45 14.86
N ARG A 61 6.65 -2.27 15.15
CA ARG A 61 6.70 -1.11 14.27
C ARG A 61 8.13 -0.59 14.06
N GLU A 62 8.94 -0.51 15.11
CA GLU A 62 10.29 0.04 15.02
C GLU A 62 11.19 -0.81 14.12
N THR A 63 11.07 -2.13 14.25
CA THR A 63 11.75 -3.10 13.39
C THR A 63 11.27 -3.00 11.95
N ALA A 64 9.96 -2.83 11.73
CA ALA A 64 9.41 -2.59 10.39
C ALA A 64 9.96 -1.31 9.77
N GLU A 65 9.90 -0.18 10.48
CA GLU A 65 10.40 1.11 9.98
C GLU A 65 11.91 1.08 9.72
N THR A 66 12.68 0.33 10.51
CA THR A 66 14.12 0.12 10.27
C THR A 66 14.36 -0.71 9.03
N ALA A 67 13.67 -1.84 8.87
CA ALA A 67 13.79 -2.70 7.70
C ALA A 67 13.39 -1.96 6.40
N LEU A 68 12.34 -1.13 6.46
CA LEU A 68 11.89 -0.33 5.32
C LEU A 68 12.95 0.67 4.83
N LYS A 69 13.80 1.21 5.72
CA LYS A 69 14.91 2.11 5.35
C LYS A 69 16.01 1.43 4.51
N HIS A 70 16.04 0.10 4.52
CA HIS A 70 17.03 -0.69 3.79
C HIS A 70 16.48 -1.27 2.48
N LEU A 71 15.21 -1.03 2.14
CA LEU A 71 14.65 -1.45 0.86
C LEU A 71 15.17 -0.57 -0.27
N ASP A 72 15.48 -1.20 -1.41
CA ASP A 72 15.84 -0.51 -2.65
C ASP A 72 14.57 -0.25 -3.47
N LEU A 73 13.93 0.90 -3.23
CA LEU A 73 12.66 1.26 -3.83
C LEU A 73 12.82 2.37 -4.89
N GLU A 74 12.38 2.08 -6.11
CA GLU A 74 12.42 3.04 -7.20
C GLU A 74 11.34 4.12 -7.06
N ASN A 75 11.75 5.40 -7.11
CA ASN A 75 10.85 6.57 -7.07
C ASN A 75 10.01 6.69 -5.78
N VAL A 76 10.47 6.06 -4.68
CA VAL A 76 9.85 6.17 -3.36
C VAL A 76 10.85 6.78 -2.38
N ASP A 77 10.53 7.97 -1.85
CA ASP A 77 11.28 8.55 -0.73
C ASP A 77 10.80 7.93 0.58
N ILE A 78 11.54 6.93 1.08
CA ILE A 78 11.27 6.26 2.35
C ILE A 78 11.30 7.24 3.53
N GLY A 79 12.16 8.25 3.50
CA GLY A 79 12.25 9.25 4.55
C GLY A 79 10.95 10.05 4.69
N SER A 80 10.37 10.45 3.55
CA SER A 80 9.04 11.08 3.52
C SER A 80 7.92 10.11 3.90
N PHE A 81 7.96 8.88 3.38
CA PHE A 81 6.99 7.84 3.71
C PHE A 81 6.88 7.60 5.23
N LEU A 82 8.02 7.49 5.93
CA LEU A 82 8.06 7.21 7.37
C LEU A 82 7.76 8.43 8.25
N ARG A 83 7.94 9.66 7.74
CA ARG A 83 7.70 10.88 8.51
C ARG A 83 6.23 11.29 8.50
N LEU A 84 5.51 11.03 7.42
CA LEU A 84 4.10 11.38 7.30
C LEU A 84 3.26 10.51 8.24
N SER A 85 2.27 11.11 8.91
CA SER A 85 1.28 10.33 9.67
C SER A 85 0.37 9.59 8.69
N GLY A 86 0.24 8.29 8.90
CA GLY A 86 -0.67 7.39 8.20
C GLY A 86 -2.10 7.46 8.72
N GLU A 87 -2.38 8.05 9.89
CA GLU A 87 -3.71 8.13 10.50
C GLU A 87 -4.77 8.75 9.55
N HIS A 88 -4.35 9.67 8.67
CA HIS A 88 -5.23 10.27 7.65
C HIS A 88 -5.54 9.35 6.45
N TYR A 89 -4.93 8.17 6.39
CA TYR A 89 -5.05 7.22 5.26
C TYR A 89 -5.88 5.98 5.60
N TYR A 90 -6.71 6.03 6.65
CA TYR A 90 -7.52 4.90 7.13
C TYR A 90 -8.46 4.27 6.08
N SER A 91 -8.86 5.01 5.02
CA SER A 91 -9.70 4.48 3.94
C SER A 91 -8.92 3.78 2.82
N TYR A 92 -7.59 3.95 2.78
CA TYR A 92 -6.77 3.42 1.71
C TYR A 92 -6.62 1.89 1.70
N PRO A 93 -6.58 1.17 2.83
CA PRO A 93 -6.63 -0.29 2.83
C PRO A 93 -7.84 -0.84 2.06
N ALA A 94 -9.06 -0.34 2.34
CA ALA A 94 -10.26 -0.74 1.61
C ALA A 94 -10.16 -0.41 0.11
N LEU A 95 -9.63 0.77 -0.24
CA LEU A 95 -9.43 1.17 -1.63
C LEU A 95 -8.45 0.26 -2.39
N VAL A 96 -7.43 -0.29 -1.72
CA VAL A 96 -6.52 -1.29 -2.32
C VAL A 96 -7.30 -2.55 -2.70
N ILE A 97 -8.14 -3.06 -1.80
CA ILE A 97 -8.98 -4.24 -2.05
C ILE A 97 -9.94 -4.00 -3.22
N GLU A 98 -10.67 -2.87 -3.18
CA GLU A 98 -11.63 -2.50 -4.23
C GLU A 98 -10.97 -2.40 -5.61
N ARG A 99 -9.79 -1.77 -5.68
CA ARG A 99 -9.07 -1.63 -6.95
C ARG A 99 -8.50 -2.95 -7.45
N ALA A 100 -7.95 -3.77 -6.57
CA ALA A 100 -7.46 -5.08 -6.95
C ALA A 100 -8.59 -5.93 -7.55
N ALA A 101 -9.78 -5.89 -6.94
CA ALA A 101 -10.97 -6.52 -7.48
C ALA A 101 -11.38 -5.95 -8.85
N ALA A 102 -11.42 -4.62 -9.00
CA ALA A 102 -11.77 -3.96 -10.26
C ALA A 102 -10.75 -4.23 -11.38
N ILE A 103 -9.47 -4.36 -11.06
CA ILE A 103 -8.42 -4.71 -12.04
C ILE A 103 -8.59 -6.16 -12.46
N ARG A 104 -8.77 -7.09 -11.51
CA ARG A 104 -9.00 -8.52 -11.81
C ARG A 104 -10.24 -8.76 -12.66
N SER A 105 -11.31 -8.00 -12.42
CA SER A 105 -12.55 -8.09 -13.21
C SER A 105 -12.49 -7.36 -14.55
N GLY A 106 -11.38 -6.65 -14.85
CA GLY A 106 -11.23 -5.84 -16.06
C GLY A 106 -12.04 -4.53 -16.07
N ALA A 107 -12.70 -4.18 -14.95
CA ALA A 107 -13.44 -2.93 -14.80
C ALA A 107 -12.51 -1.71 -14.68
N LEU A 108 -11.27 -1.92 -14.21
CA LEU A 108 -10.22 -0.91 -14.15
C LEU A 108 -9.01 -1.38 -14.95
N LYS A 109 -8.56 -0.57 -15.91
CA LYS A 109 -7.30 -0.80 -16.64
C LYS A 109 -6.17 0.01 -16.03
N VAL A 110 -5.02 -0.62 -15.88
CA VAL A 110 -3.77 0.05 -15.49
C VAL A 110 -2.96 0.31 -16.75
N ALA A 111 -2.61 1.56 -17.01
CA ALA A 111 -1.70 1.91 -18.10
C ALA A 111 -0.26 1.85 -17.60
N ALA A 112 0.61 1.21 -18.39
CA ALA A 112 2.04 1.45 -18.30
C ALA A 112 2.31 2.93 -18.60
N ALA A 113 3.20 3.54 -17.82
CA ALA A 113 3.56 4.94 -17.96
C ALA A 113 4.12 5.26 -19.35
#